data_AF-A0A496QNC3-F1
#
_entry.id   AF-A0A496QNC3-F1
#
_cell.length_a   1.000
_cell.length_b   1.000
_cell.length_c   1.000
_cell.angle_alpha   90.00
_cell.angle_beta   90.00
_cell.angle_gamma   90.00
#
_symmetry.space_group_name_H-M   'P 1'
#
loop_
_entity.id
_entity.type
_entity.pdbx_description
1 polymer ?
#
loop_
_entity_poly.entity_id
_entity_poly.type
_entity_poly.pdbx_seq_one_letter_code
_entity_poly.pdbx_strand_id
1 'polypeptide(L)'
;MRTTITLDDDVAAMLEKLQKKEQKTFKQIVNEVLRAGIIQKKSAGHTRPRYSTPELSTGPCKYPDLDNIAEILAVAEKEDFT
;
A
#
# COMPACT_ATOMS: atom_id res chain seq x y z
N MET A 1 -35.01 0.46 3.93
CA MET A 1 -35.54 -0.49 4.92
C MET A 1 -35.36 0.10 6.32
N ARG A 2 -36.30 -0.13 7.24
CA ARG A 2 -36.15 0.21 8.66
C ARG A 2 -35.86 -1.09 9.41
N THR A 3 -34.79 -1.09 10.19
CA THR A 3 -34.31 -2.27 10.91
C THR A 3 -33.85 -1.82 12.29
N THR A 4 -34.16 -2.63 13.30
CA THR A 4 -33.63 -2.45 14.65
C THR A 4 -32.41 -3.36 14.79
N ILE A 5 -31.29 -2.78 15.20
CA ILE A 5 -30.05 -3.51 15.48
C ILE A 5 -29.60 -3.14 16.89
N THR A 6 -28.99 -4.09 17.59
CA THR A 6 -28.32 -3.84 18.87
C THR A 6 -26.85 -3.55 18.57
N LEU A 7 -26.28 -2.52 19.19
CA LEU A 7 -24.89 -2.13 19.05
C LEU A 7 -24.21 -2.25 20.40
N ASP A 8 -22.98 -2.74 20.40
CA ASP A 8 -22.13 -2.72 21.59
C ASP A 8 -21.78 -1.26 21.97
N ASP A 9 -21.55 -1.01 23.26
CA ASP A 9 -21.35 0.35 23.81
C ASP A 9 -20.15 1.06 23.16
N ASP A 10 -19.09 0.31 22.84
CA ASP A 10 -17.90 0.83 22.17
C ASP A 10 -18.20 1.24 20.72
N VAL A 11 -18.94 0.42 19.97
CA VAL A 11 -19.37 0.71 18.60
C VAL A 11 -20.29 1.93 18.57
N ALA A 12 -21.24 2.02 19.50
CA ALA A 12 -22.11 3.19 19.63
C ALA A 12 -21.29 4.47 19.87
N ALA A 13 -20.35 4.44 20.81
CA ALA A 13 -19.46 5.56 21.11
C ALA A 13 -18.58 5.97 19.90
N MET A 14 -18.10 5.01 19.10
CA MET A 14 -17.35 5.29 17.87
C MET A 14 -18.21 5.99 16.82
N LEU A 15 -19.45 5.53 16.62
CA LEU A 15 -20.38 6.13 15.66
C LEU A 15 -20.77 7.56 16.06
N GLU A 16 -20.98 7.84 17.35
CA GLU A 16 -21.25 9.19 17.84
C GLU A 16 -20.06 10.14 17.63
N LYS A 17 -18.82 9.67 17.84
CA LYS A 17 -17.62 10.46 17.55
C LYS A 17 -17.52 10.80 16.07
N LEU A 18 -17.78 9.84 15.19
CA LEU A 18 -17.81 10.07 13.74
C LEU A 18 -18.92 11.05 13.35
N GLN A 19 -20.10 10.94 13.97
CA GLN A 19 -21.21 11.85 13.75
C GLN A 19 -20.82 13.30 14.06
N LYS A 20 -20.18 13.55 15.21
CA LYS A 20 -19.72 14.88 15.63
C LYS A 20 -18.64 15.41 14.69
N LYS A 21 -17.71 14.56 14.25
CA LYS A 21 -16.60 14.94 13.36
C LYS A 21 -17.08 15.34 11.97
N GLU A 22 -18.02 14.58 11.41
CA GLU A 22 -18.45 14.76 10.01
C GLU A 22 -19.71 15.60 9.85
N GLN A 23 -20.36 16.01 10.95
CA GLN A 23 -21.59 16.81 10.95
C GLN A 23 -22.73 16.17 10.14
N LYS A 24 -22.76 14.83 10.11
CA LYS A 24 -23.79 14.02 9.44
C LYS A 24 -24.80 13.48 10.44
N THR A 25 -25.94 13.02 9.97
CA THR A 25 -26.92 12.32 10.81
C THR A 25 -26.42 10.93 11.21
N PHE A 26 -26.85 10.41 12.37
CA PHE A 26 -26.52 9.05 12.83
C PHE A 26 -26.83 7.99 11.77
N LYS A 27 -27.98 8.12 11.09
CA LYS A 27 -28.38 7.25 9.97
C LYS A 27 -27.36 7.28 8.82
N GLN A 28 -26.84 8.44 8.44
CA GLN A 28 -25.87 8.56 7.35
C GLN A 28 -24.57 7.85 7.71
N ILE A 29 -24.03 8.13 8.91
CA ILE A 29 -22.80 7.49 9.42
C ILE A 29 -22.94 5.98 9.48
N VAL A 30 -24.02 5.47 10.09
CA VAL A 30 -24.26 4.02 10.20
C VAL A 30 -24.30 3.35 8.82
N ASN A 31 -25.02 3.93 7.86
CA ASN A 31 -25.09 3.36 6.52
C ASN A 31 -23.75 3.43 5.77
N GLU A 32 -22.99 4.50 5.94
CA GLU A 32 -21.67 4.68 5.32
C GLU A 32 -20.68 3.65 5.85
N VAL A 33 -20.59 3.52 7.18
CA VAL A 33 -19.73 2.55 7.85
C VAL A 33 -20.11 1.11 7.49
N LEU A 34 -21.40 0.76 7.49
CA LEU A 34 -21.85 -0.58 7.11
C LEU A 34 -21.53 -0.91 5.65
N ARG A 35 -21.72 0.04 4.72
CA ARG A 35 -21.36 -0.16 3.31
C ARG A 35 -19.85 -0.37 3.16
N ALA A 36 -19.05 0.47 3.79
CA ALA A 36 -17.58 0.36 3.77
C ALA A 36 -17.13 -1.01 4.33
N GLY A 37 -17.70 -1.43 5.47
CA GLY A 37 -17.40 -2.72 6.09
C GLY A 37 -17.77 -3.92 5.20
N ILE A 38 -18.91 -3.88 4.51
CA ILE A 38 -19.31 -4.94 3.58
C ILE A 38 -18.36 -5.01 2.37
N ILE A 39 -17.97 -3.85 1.81
CA ILE A 39 -17.03 -3.79 0.69
C ILE A 39 -15.66 -4.33 1.14
N GLN A 40 -15.17 -3.89 2.30
CA GLN A 40 -13.89 -4.33 2.84
C GLN A 40 -13.89 -5.83 3.15
N LYS A 41 -14.98 -6.38 3.68
CA LYS A 41 -15.10 -7.83 3.94
C LYS A 41 -15.10 -8.63 2.64
N LYS A 42 -15.69 -8.12 1.56
CA LYS A 42 -15.64 -8.74 0.23
C LYS A 42 -14.25 -8.67 -0.39
N SER A 43 -13.53 -7.55 -0.21
CA SER A 43 -12.18 -7.38 -0.75
C SER A 43 -11.11 -8.09 0.08
N ALA A 44 -11.33 -8.35 1.37
CA ALA A 44 -10.41 -9.08 2.24
C ALA A 44 -10.16 -10.54 1.80
N GLY A 45 -11.03 -11.11 0.96
CA GLY A 45 -10.80 -12.40 0.30
C GLY A 45 -9.80 -12.34 -0.86
N HIS A 46 -9.44 -11.15 -1.34
CA HIS A 46 -8.43 -10.96 -2.37
C HIS A 46 -7.10 -10.68 -1.67
N THR A 47 -6.39 -11.75 -1.29
CA THR A 47 -4.96 -11.63 -0.99
C THR A 47 -4.32 -10.97 -2.20
N ARG A 48 -3.84 -9.73 -2.05
CA ARG A 48 -3.00 -9.12 -3.09
C ARG A 48 -1.88 -10.13 -3.38
N PRO A 49 -1.63 -10.49 -4.65
CA PRO A 49 -0.54 -11.40 -4.95
C PRO A 49 0.72 -10.83 -4.33
N ARG A 50 1.44 -11.65 -3.57
CA ARG A 50 2.71 -11.23 -2.99
C ARG A 50 3.65 -11.01 -4.17
N TYR A 51 3.92 -9.74 -4.50
CA TYR A 51 4.90 -9.43 -5.52
C TYR A 51 6.27 -9.92 -5.03
N SER A 52 6.91 -10.76 -5.84
CA SER A 52 8.26 -11.25 -5.61
C SER A 52 9.10 -10.81 -6.80
N THR A 53 10.15 -10.04 -6.54
CA THR A 53 11.15 -9.68 -7.55
C THR A 53 12.38 -10.54 -7.26
N PRO A 54 12.56 -11.69 -7.93
CA PRO A 54 13.73 -12.52 -7.71
C PRO A 54 15.01 -11.77 -8.10
N GLU A 55 16.10 -12.08 -7.43
CA GLU A 55 17.42 -11.53 -7.76
C GLU A 55 17.86 -12.03 -9.15
N LEU A 56 18.33 -11.10 -9.99
CA LEU A 56 18.94 -11.42 -11.27
C LEU A 56 20.45 -11.39 -11.10
N SER A 57 21.11 -12.56 -11.23
CA SER A 57 22.57 -12.62 -11.27
C SER A 57 23.07 -12.05 -12.60
N THR A 58 23.84 -10.95 -12.54
CA THR A 58 24.50 -10.33 -13.69
C THR A 58 25.90 -10.87 -13.94
N GLY A 59 26.33 -11.87 -13.15
CA GLY A 59 27.69 -12.39 -13.17
C GLY A 59 28.69 -11.51 -12.39
N PRO A 60 29.99 -11.85 -12.44
CA PRO A 60 31.02 -11.04 -11.80
C PRO A 60 31.10 -9.66 -12.46
N CYS A 61 31.40 -8.63 -11.65
CA CYS A 61 31.66 -7.29 -12.17
C CYS A 61 32.82 -7.35 -13.18
N LYS A 62 32.62 -6.77 -14.37
CA LYS A 62 33.68 -6.67 -15.38
C LYS A 62 34.76 -5.67 -15.01
N TYR A 63 34.46 -4.74 -14.11
CA TYR A 63 35.36 -3.66 -13.71
C TYR A 63 35.81 -3.85 -12.25
N PRO A 64 37.09 -3.59 -11.95
CA PRO A 64 37.64 -3.78 -10.60
C PRO A 64 37.08 -2.77 -9.59
N ASP A 65 36.76 -1.56 -10.02
CA ASP A 65 36.18 -0.50 -9.20
C ASP A 65 35.06 0.22 -9.97
N LEU A 66 33.84 0.23 -9.40
CA LEU A 66 32.69 0.93 -9.98
C LEU A 66 32.55 2.37 -9.48
N ASP A 67 33.29 2.75 -8.44
CA ASP A 67 33.26 4.10 -7.88
C ASP A 67 34.19 5.04 -8.67
N ASN A 68 35.16 4.49 -9.41
CA ASN A 68 35.98 5.24 -10.35
C ASN A 68 35.27 5.44 -11.71
N ILE A 69 34.30 6.35 -11.73
CA ILE A 69 33.48 6.65 -12.92
C ILE A 69 34.35 7.02 -14.14
N ALA A 70 35.46 7.73 -13.93
CA ALA A 70 36.34 8.16 -15.02
C ALA A 70 36.97 6.96 -15.76
N GLU A 71 37.42 5.95 -15.02
CA GLU A 71 38.02 4.74 -15.59
C GLU A 71 36.97 3.87 -16.30
N ILE A 72 35.76 3.76 -15.74
CA ILE A 72 34.66 3.03 -16.36
C ILE A 72 34.26 3.66 -17.70
N LEU A 73 34.19 5.00 -17.75
CA LEU A 73 33.88 5.72 -18.97
C LEU A 73 34.97 5.53 -20.03
N ALA A 74 36.24 5.64 -19.65
CA ALA A 74 37.35 5.41 -20.57
C ALA A 74 37.30 4.01 -21.22
N VAL A 75 37.04 2.96 -20.43
CA VAL A 75 36.90 1.60 -20.97
C VAL A 75 35.62 1.43 -21.81
N ALA A 76 34.50 2.02 -21.40
CA ALA A 76 33.25 1.96 -22.15
C ALA A 76 33.33 2.69 -23.50
N GLU A 77 34.10 3.78 -23.54
CA GLU A 77 34.31 4.64 -24.72
C GLU A 77 35.46 4.15 -25.62
N LYS A 78 36.17 3.08 -25.22
CA LYS A 78 37.36 2.53 -25.90
C LYS A 78 38.50 3.54 -26.05
N GLU A 79 38.74 4.35 -25.03
CA GLU A 79 39.98 5.10 -24.94
C GLU A 79 41.07 4.16 -24.43
N ASP A 80 41.69 3.43 -25.35
CA ASP A 80 42.87 2.60 -25.07
C ASP A 80 44.05 3.51 -24.67
N PHE A 81 44.24 3.76 -23.37
CA PHE A 81 45.48 4.33 -22.87
C PHE A 81 46.51 3.21 -22.74
N THR A 82 47.30 3.03 -23.81
CA THR A 82 48.51 2.18 -23.82
C THR A 82 49.64 2.85 -23.05
#